data_AF-A0A6A0H391-F1
#
_entry.id   AF-A0A6A0H391-F1
#
_cell.length_a   1.000
_cell.length_b   1.000
_cell.length_c   1.000
_cell.angle_alpha   90.00
_cell.angle_beta   90.00
_cell.angle_gamma   90.00
#
_symmetry.space_group_name_H-M   'P 1'
#
loop_
_entity.id
_entity.type
_entity.pdbx_description
1 polymer ?
#
loop_
_entity_poly.entity_id
_entity_poly.type
_entity_poly.pdbx_seq_one_letter_code
_entity_poly.pdbx_strand_id
1 'polypeptide(L)'
;MDPSTSVILVEALYSFKGKNNDELNFKKGAIITVTQNDDETWWEGTYDGTTGWFPANYVRPFHSSDNKGSLSNGHTELQSPAGEQQMYRALVLRSLLDSERQYLADVHHLLSECLRPLIAHKK
;
A
#
# COMPACT_ATOMS: atom_id res chain seq x y z
N MET A 1 -17.00 1.12 32.77
CA MET A 1 -15.99 1.33 31.71
C MET A 1 -15.91 0.03 30.94
N ASP A 2 -16.20 0.08 29.65
CA ASP A 2 -16.31 -1.11 28.81
C ASP A 2 -14.90 -1.67 28.50
N PRO A 3 -14.60 -2.94 28.80
CA PRO A 3 -13.29 -3.55 28.57
C PRO A 3 -13.04 -4.01 27.11
N SER A 4 -13.90 -3.69 26.15
CA SER A 4 -13.82 -4.19 24.77
C SER A 4 -13.23 -3.21 23.74
N THR A 5 -12.79 -2.01 24.15
CA THR A 5 -12.16 -1.07 23.22
C THR A 5 -10.82 -1.63 22.75
N SER A 6 -10.81 -2.21 21.55
CA SER A 6 -9.59 -2.68 20.89
C SER A 6 -8.72 -1.47 20.60
N VAL A 7 -7.66 -1.29 21.39
CA VAL A 7 -6.70 -0.20 21.22
C VAL A 7 -5.88 -0.48 19.96
N ILE A 8 -5.99 0.40 18.97
CA ILE A 8 -5.18 0.33 17.75
C ILE A 8 -3.87 1.07 18.01
N LEU A 9 -2.76 0.34 17.94
CA LEU A 9 -1.42 0.90 18.06
C LEU A 9 -0.73 0.90 16.70
N VAL A 10 -0.01 1.96 16.41
CA VAL A 10 0.76 2.09 15.17
C VAL A 10 2.17 2.60 15.45
N GLU A 11 3.14 2.19 14.66
CA GLU A 11 4.52 2.66 14.71
C GLU A 11 4.81 3.62 13.56
N ALA A 12 5.41 4.76 13.87
CA ALA A 12 5.84 5.75 12.89
C ALA A 12 7.01 5.23 12.02
N LEU A 13 6.79 5.12 10.71
CA LEU A 13 7.82 4.78 9.72
C LEU A 13 8.78 5.96 9.46
N TYR A 14 8.26 7.18 9.62
CA TYR A 14 8.98 8.43 9.40
C TYR A 14 8.67 9.44 10.52
N SER A 15 9.54 10.43 10.70
CA SER A 15 9.23 11.56 11.58
C SER A 15 8.23 12.48 10.91
N PHE A 16 7.25 12.98 11.66
CA PHE A 16 6.26 13.94 11.18
C PHE A 16 6.26 15.17 12.08
N LYS A 17 6.33 16.34 11.46
CA LYS A 17 6.27 17.63 12.14
C LYS A 17 5.07 18.40 11.60
N GLY A 18 4.05 18.50 12.45
CA GLY A 18 2.83 19.20 12.12
C GLY A 18 3.09 20.67 11.84
N LYS A 19 2.36 21.24 10.88
CA LYS A 19 2.39 22.67 10.58
C LYS A 19 1.35 23.45 11.37
N ASN A 20 0.23 22.80 11.65
CA ASN A 20 -0.90 23.38 12.37
C ASN A 20 -0.97 22.84 13.81
N ASN A 21 -1.72 23.53 14.67
CA ASN A 21 -1.83 23.18 16.10
C ASN A 21 -2.64 21.91 16.36
N ASP A 22 -3.43 21.46 15.39
CA ASP A 22 -4.23 20.23 15.41
C ASP A 22 -3.46 19.02 14.87
N GLU A 23 -2.24 19.20 14.35
CA GLU A 23 -1.40 18.13 13.83
C GLU A 23 -0.47 17.53 14.90
N LEU A 24 -0.38 16.20 14.94
CA LEU A 24 0.44 15.47 15.88
C LEU A 24 1.91 15.51 15.48
N ASN A 25 2.81 15.69 16.45
CA ASN A 25 4.25 15.71 16.20
C ASN A 25 4.90 14.44 16.77
N PHE A 26 5.67 13.72 15.96
CA PHE A 26 6.36 12.51 16.40
C PHE A 26 7.63 12.21 15.60
N LYS A 27 8.47 11.33 16.14
CA LYS A 27 9.68 10.84 15.50
C LYS A 27 9.47 9.44 14.93
N LYS A 28 10.27 9.06 13.93
CA LYS A 28 10.36 7.66 13.48
C LYS A 28 10.53 6.69 14.66
N GLY A 29 9.77 5.61 14.66
CA GLY A 29 9.72 4.60 15.73
C GLY A 29 8.79 4.94 16.89
N ALA A 30 8.11 6.11 16.87
CA ALA A 30 7.10 6.44 17.86
C ALA A 30 5.92 5.47 17.80
N ILE A 31 5.45 5.02 18.95
CA ILE A 31 4.22 4.22 19.08
C ILE A 31 3.07 5.16 19.42
N ILE A 32 2.10 5.24 18.51
CA ILE A 32 0.98 6.15 18.57
C ILE A 32 -0.28 5.30 18.82
N THR A 33 -1.12 5.78 19.74
CA THR A 33 -2.45 5.19 19.96
C THR A 33 -3.44 5.88 19.05
N VAL A 34 -4.03 5.15 18.11
CA VAL A 34 -5.01 5.70 17.17
C VAL A 34 -6.35 5.89 17.90
N THR A 35 -6.89 7.10 17.82
CA THR A 35 -8.19 7.48 18.39
C THR A 35 -9.27 7.54 17.31
N GLN A 36 -8.92 7.90 16.07
CA GLN A 36 -9.83 7.94 14.93
C GLN A 36 -9.12 7.56 13.62
N ASN A 37 -9.74 6.69 12.82
CA ASN A 37 -9.20 6.22 11.53
C ASN A 37 -10.26 6.02 10.44
N ASP A 38 -11.35 6.79 10.49
CA ASP A 38 -12.46 6.69 9.53
C ASP A 38 -12.05 7.07 8.09
N ASP A 39 -10.97 7.84 7.94
CA ASP A 39 -10.42 8.29 6.65
C ASP A 39 -9.15 7.52 6.25
N GLU A 40 -8.88 7.41 4.96
CA GLU A 40 -7.68 6.72 4.44
C GLU A 40 -6.42 7.60 4.43
N THR A 41 -6.58 8.92 4.58
CA THR A 41 -5.49 9.88 4.36
C THR A 41 -4.91 10.45 5.66
N TRP A 42 -5.78 10.76 6.63
CA TRP A 42 -5.42 11.39 7.90
C TRP A 42 -6.10 10.67 9.05
N TRP A 43 -5.31 10.31 10.07
CA TRP A 43 -5.79 9.69 11.29
C TRP A 43 -5.53 10.61 12.47
N GLU A 44 -6.37 10.47 13.50
CA GLU A 44 -6.14 11.10 14.79
C GLU A 44 -5.52 10.07 15.74
N GLY A 45 -4.54 10.50 16.53
CA GLY A 45 -4.00 9.66 17.57
C GLY A 45 -3.31 10.45 18.67
N THR A 46 -2.96 9.73 19.72
CA THR A 46 -2.30 10.26 20.91
C THR A 46 -0.89 9.73 21.00
N TYR A 47 0.07 10.65 21.16
CA TYR A 47 1.47 10.38 21.40
C TYR A 47 2.02 11.37 22.42
N ASP A 48 2.73 10.86 23.43
CA ASP A 48 3.34 11.67 24.50
C ASP A 48 2.35 12.63 25.17
N GLY A 49 1.12 12.16 25.41
CA GLY A 49 0.03 12.94 26.02
C GLY A 49 -0.59 14.02 25.13
N THR A 50 -0.15 14.15 23.87
CA THR A 50 -0.71 15.08 22.89
C THR A 50 -1.56 14.31 21.88
N THR A 51 -2.72 14.85 21.53
CA THR A 51 -3.61 14.29 20.50
C THR A 51 -3.62 15.21 19.29
N GLY A 52 -3.60 14.63 18.09
CA GLY A 52 -3.69 15.39 16.85
C GLY A 52 -3.69 14.51 15.60
N TRP A 53 -3.79 15.17 14.46
CA TRP A 53 -3.88 14.58 13.14
C TRP A 53 -2.52 14.27 12.54
N PHE A 54 -2.41 13.13 11.86
CA PHE A 54 -1.21 12.75 11.12
C PHE A 54 -1.55 11.91 9.88
N PRO A 55 -0.64 11.83 8.90
CA PRO A 55 -0.90 11.09 7.67
C PRO A 55 -0.90 9.57 7.92
N ALA A 56 -1.93 8.86 7.48
CA ALA A 56 -2.04 7.42 7.67
C ALA A 56 -0.86 6.64 7.03
N ASN A 57 -0.31 7.14 5.92
CA ASN A 57 0.82 6.53 5.22
C ASN A 57 2.19 6.73 5.92
N TYR A 58 2.24 7.43 7.06
CA TYR A 58 3.45 7.62 7.86
C TYR A 58 3.63 6.54 8.93
N VAL A 59 2.67 5.64 9.08
CA VAL A 59 2.65 4.65 10.15
C VAL A 59 2.39 3.24 9.63
N ARG A 60 2.67 2.23 10.46
CA ARG A 60 2.28 0.83 10.25
C ARG A 60 1.62 0.28 11.52
N PRO A 61 0.76 -0.76 11.43
CA PRO A 61 0.26 -1.45 12.61
C PRO A 61 1.41 -1.91 13.53
N PHE A 62 1.25 -1.70 14.84
CA PHE A 62 2.22 -2.15 15.84
C PHE A 62 1.64 -3.33 16.61
N HIS A 63 2.27 -4.51 16.44
CA HIS A 63 1.94 -5.70 17.20
C HIS A 63 3.00 -5.92 18.28
N SER A 64 2.61 -5.87 19.56
CA SER A 64 3.52 -6.02 20.70
C SER A 64 4.33 -7.34 20.72
N SER A 65 4.03 -8.29 19.83
CA SER A 65 4.76 -9.53 19.61
C SER A 65 6.07 -9.38 18.80
N ASP A 66 6.32 -8.24 18.15
CA ASP A 66 7.46 -8.05 17.23
C ASP A 66 8.79 -7.68 17.91
N ASN A 67 8.90 -7.84 19.23
CA ASN A 67 10.13 -7.51 19.96
C ASN A 67 11.15 -8.67 19.99
N LYS A 68 11.61 -9.10 18.80
CA LYS A 68 12.78 -9.96 18.60
C LYS A 68 13.57 -9.50 17.35
N GLY A 69 14.44 -8.51 17.55
CA GLY A 69 15.75 -8.39 16.90
C GLY A 69 15.88 -8.42 15.36
N SER A 70 16.14 -7.24 14.80
CA SER A 70 17.11 -6.94 13.72
C SER A 70 17.06 -7.66 12.35
N LEU A 71 16.92 -6.82 11.31
CA LEU A 71 17.47 -6.94 9.94
C LEU A 71 16.92 -8.07 9.03
N SER A 72 15.90 -7.75 8.24
CA SER A 72 15.81 -8.25 6.85
C SER A 72 15.01 -7.29 5.96
N ASN A 73 15.62 -6.90 4.85
CA ASN A 73 14.95 -6.31 3.69
C ASN A 73 13.74 -7.16 3.26
N GLY A 74 12.64 -6.50 2.92
CA GLY A 74 11.53 -7.11 2.19
C GLY A 74 10.18 -6.56 2.62
N HIS A 75 9.55 -5.80 1.73
CA HIS A 75 8.12 -5.50 1.61
C HIS A 75 7.20 -6.04 2.73
N THR A 76 6.63 -5.13 3.53
CA THR A 76 5.53 -5.44 4.44
C THR A 76 4.26 -5.72 3.63
N GLU A 77 4.02 -6.99 3.31
CA GLU A 77 2.71 -7.52 2.97
C GLU A 77 1.86 -7.50 4.25
N LEU A 78 0.90 -6.55 4.32
CA LEU A 78 -0.12 -6.50 5.36
C LEU A 78 -1.01 -7.74 5.25
N GLN A 79 -1.33 -8.35 6.39
CA GLN A 79 -2.16 -9.55 6.46
C GLN A 79 -3.64 -9.24 6.18
N SER A 80 -4.09 -9.47 4.94
CA SER A 80 -5.50 -9.79 4.63
C SER A 80 -5.67 -11.33 4.65
N PRO A 81 -6.89 -11.87 4.82
CA PRO A 81 -7.09 -13.32 4.80
C PRO A 81 -6.45 -13.87 3.54
N ALA A 82 -5.54 -14.83 3.69
CA ALA A 82 -4.54 -15.22 2.69
C ALA A 82 -5.11 -15.51 1.29
N GLY A 83 -6.42 -15.80 1.16
CA GLY A 83 -7.10 -15.98 -0.12
C GLY A 83 -7.45 -14.70 -0.90
N GLU A 84 -7.79 -13.58 -0.23
CA GLU A 84 -8.26 -12.37 -0.93
C GLU A 84 -7.11 -11.64 -1.64
N GLN A 85 -6.01 -11.36 -0.95
CA GLN A 85 -4.83 -10.73 -1.56
C GLN A 85 -4.21 -11.60 -2.64
N GLN A 86 -4.13 -12.93 -2.43
CA GLN A 86 -3.64 -13.84 -3.46
C GLN A 86 -4.54 -13.83 -4.69
N MET A 87 -5.87 -13.73 -4.52
CA MET A 87 -6.80 -13.61 -5.63
C MET A 87 -6.62 -12.30 -6.39
N TYR A 88 -6.47 -11.15 -5.70
CA TYR A 88 -6.18 -9.87 -6.35
C TYR A 88 -4.85 -9.92 -7.13
N ARG A 89 -3.80 -10.53 -6.57
CA ARG A 89 -2.52 -10.72 -7.27
C ARG A 89 -2.68 -11.58 -8.52
N ALA A 90 -3.39 -12.70 -8.41
CA ALA A 90 -3.63 -13.61 -9.54
C ALA A 90 -4.45 -12.92 -10.64
N LEU A 91 -5.48 -12.13 -10.28
CA LEU A 91 -6.30 -11.39 -11.22
C LEU A 91 -5.51 -10.31 -11.96
N VAL A 92 -4.71 -9.51 -11.26
CA VAL A 92 -3.89 -8.44 -11.87
C VAL A 92 -2.84 -9.04 -12.80
N LEU A 93 -2.16 -10.11 -12.37
CA LEU A 93 -1.17 -10.81 -13.21
C LEU A 93 -1.82 -11.37 -14.47
N ARG A 94 -3.00 -11.98 -14.35
CA ARG A 94 -3.76 -12.46 -15.49
C ARG A 94 -4.14 -11.31 -16.44
N SER A 95 -4.67 -10.20 -15.93
CA SER A 95 -5.07 -9.08 -16.79
C SER A 95 -3.89 -8.47 -17.55
N LEU A 96 -2.70 -8.43 -16.94
CA LEU A 96 -1.48 -7.97 -17.60
C LEU A 96 -1.04 -8.93 -18.72
N LEU A 97 -1.04 -10.24 -18.45
CA LEU A 97 -0.71 -11.25 -19.47
C LEU A 97 -1.72 -11.25 -20.63
N ASP A 98 -3.01 -11.07 -20.32
CA ASP A 98 -4.07 -10.97 -21.32
C ASP A 98 -3.89 -9.71 -22.20
N SER A 99 -3.51 -8.56 -21.62
CA SER A 99 -3.26 -7.34 -22.39
C SER A 99 -2.03 -7.45 -23.29
N GLU A 100 -0.95 -8.06 -22.82
CA GLU A 100 0.26 -8.29 -23.64
C GLU A 100 -0.04 -9.22 -24.82
N ARG A 101 -0.82 -10.29 -24.56
CA ARG A 101 -1.25 -11.21 -25.61
C ARG A 101 -2.11 -10.51 -26.66
N GLN A 102 -3.01 -9.63 -26.24
CA GLN A 102 -3.85 -8.86 -27.17
C GLN A 102 -3.01 -7.88 -27.99
N TYR A 103 -2.12 -7.13 -27.35
CA TYR A 103 -1.23 -6.19 -28.02
C TYR A 103 -0.38 -6.88 -29.09
N LEU A 104 0.21 -8.04 -28.78
CA LEU A 104 1.00 -8.82 -29.74
C LEU A 104 0.14 -9.36 -30.90
N ALA A 105 -1.11 -9.76 -30.64
CA ALA A 105 -2.02 -10.20 -31.69
C ALA A 105 -2.33 -9.06 -32.67
N ASP A 106 -2.60 -7.86 -32.14
CA ASP A 106 -2.89 -6.68 -32.96
C ASP A 106 -1.67 -6.25 -33.79
N VAL A 107 -0.47 -6.26 -33.19
CA VAL A 107 0.79 -5.97 -33.89
C VAL A 107 1.06 -7.01 -34.99
N HIS A 108 0.87 -8.29 -34.70
CA HIS A 108 1.05 -9.35 -35.69
C HIS A 108 0.05 -9.24 -36.84
N HIS A 109 -1.22 -8.96 -36.53
CA HIS A 109 -2.26 -8.73 -37.51
C HIS A 109 -1.90 -7.57 -38.44
N LEU A 110 -1.51 -6.41 -37.89
CA LEU A 110 -1.07 -5.25 -38.67
C LEU A 110 0.14 -5.57 -39.57
N LEU A 111 1.12 -6.30 -39.04
CA LEU A 111 2.28 -6.72 -39.83
C LEU A 111 1.88 -7.66 -40.97
N SER A 112 0.98 -8.60 -40.70
CA SER A 112 0.52 -9.60 -41.66
C SER A 112 -0.38 -9.01 -42.76
N GLU A 113 -1.28 -8.10 -42.41
CA GLU A 113 -2.30 -7.59 -43.32
C GLU A 113 -1.95 -6.26 -43.97
N CYS A 114 -1.13 -5.42 -43.34
CA CYS A 114 -0.70 -4.17 -43.95
C CYS A 114 0.71 -4.27 -44.54
N LEU A 115 1.70 -4.77 -43.81
CA LEU A 115 3.11 -4.68 -44.24
C LEU A 115 3.52 -5.76 -45.24
N ARG A 116 3.13 -7.02 -45.04
CA ARG A 116 3.46 -8.11 -45.98
C ARG A 116 2.95 -7.88 -47.42
N PRO A 117 1.70 -7.48 -47.66
CA PRO A 117 1.23 -7.23 -49.02
C PRO A 117 1.91 -6.02 -49.68
N LEU A 118 2.29 -4.99 -48.90
CA LEU A 118 3.02 -3.82 -49.42
C LEU A 118 4.47 -4.14 -49.82
N ILE A 119 5.13 -5.07 -49.11
CA ILE A 119 6.47 -5.54 -49.46
C ILE A 119 6.42 -6.48 -50.68
N ALA A 120 5.36 -7.30 -50.81
CA ALA A 120 5.17 -8.19 -51.96
C ALA A 120 4.89 -7.46 -53.28
N HIS A 121 4.29 -6.26 -53.24
CA HIS A 121 3.97 -5.45 -54.43
C HIS A 121 5.12 -4.52 -54.89
N LYS A 122 6.27 -4.51 -54.21
CA LYS A 122 7.46 -3.71 -54.60
C LYS A 122 8.50 -4.49 -55.42
N LYS A 123 8.12 -5.63 -56.02
CA LYS A 123 9.01 -6.44 -56.86
C LYS A 123 8.48 -6.56 -58.29
#